data_AF-A0A536WVX1-F1
#
_entry.id   AF-A0A536WVX1-F1
#
_cell.length_a   1.000
_cell.length_b   1.000
_cell.length_c   1.000
_cell.angle_alpha   90.00
_cell.angle_beta   90.00
_cell.angle_gamma   90.00
#
_symmetry.space_group_name_H-M   'P 1'
#
loop_
_entity.id
_entity.type
_entity.pdbx_description
1 polymer ?
#
loop_
_entity_poly.entity_id
_entity_poly.type
_entity_poly.pdbx_seq_one_letter_code
_entity_poly.pdbx_strand_id
1 'polypeptide(L)' 'MAKTRTLGITVLADGRLFIDKRYLGVRIGLRVGAITQEQAEERLRVEMARIEYEQERKAHARPTFADCAARYMA' A
#
# COMPACT_ATOMS: atom_id res chain seq x y z
N MET A 1 -3.73 17.80 17.22
CA MET A 1 -3.54 16.51 16.52
C MET A 1 -2.11 16.45 16.02
N ALA A 2 -1.33 15.47 16.43
CA ALA A 2 0.05 15.32 15.96
C ALA A 2 0.05 14.96 14.47
N LYS A 3 0.42 15.90 13.61
CA LYS A 3 0.67 15.63 12.18
C LYS A 3 1.99 14.87 12.09
N THR A 4 1.89 13.58 11.82
CA THR A 4 2.98 12.77 11.25
C THR A 4 3.55 13.47 10.02
N ARG A 5 4.88 13.42 9.88
CA ARG A 5 5.64 14.10 8.82
C ARG A 5 5.34 13.52 7.44
N THR A 6 4.93 12.25 7.39
CA THR A 6 4.63 11.51 6.16
C THR A 6 3.13 11.36 5.95
N LEU A 7 2.66 11.80 4.77
CA LEU A 7 1.28 11.62 4.32
C LEU A 7 0.91 10.12 4.27
N GLY A 8 -0.19 9.78 4.94
CA GLY A 8 -0.71 8.42 5.01
C GLY A 8 -0.30 7.62 6.24
N ILE A 9 0.37 8.23 7.21
CA ILE A 9 0.52 7.68 8.57
C ILE A 9 -0.33 8.54 9.50
N THR A 10 -1.05 7.93 10.42
CA THR A 10 -1.92 8.62 11.39
C THR A 10 -1.66 8.06 12.78
N VAL A 11 -1.66 8.93 13.79
CA VAL A 11 -1.64 8.52 15.19
C VAL A 11 -3.09 8.35 15.64
N LEU A 12 -3.43 7.17 16.13
CA LEU A 12 -4.74 6.86 16.71
C LEU A 12 -4.86 7.43 18.13
N ALA A 13 -6.08 7.46 18.65
CA ALA A 13 -6.39 8.01 19.99
C ALA A 13 -5.65 7.29 21.14
N ASP A 14 -5.25 6.03 20.94
CA ASP A 14 -4.48 5.21 21.89
C ASP A 14 -2.95 5.39 21.76
N GLY A 15 -2.50 6.35 20.94
CA GLY A 15 -1.07 6.60 20.67
C GLY A 15 -0.45 5.60 19.70
N ARG A 16 -1.21 4.64 19.16
CA ARG A 16 -0.72 3.69 18.16
C ARG A 16 -0.71 4.32 16.78
N LEU A 17 0.19 3.85 15.92
CA LEU A 17 0.28 4.29 14.54
C LEU A 17 -0.59 3.40 13.62
N PHE A 18 -1.26 4.06 12.69
CA PHE A 18 -2.04 3.46 11.63
C PHE A 18 -1.61 4.05 10.28
N ILE A 19 -1.30 3.16 9.34
CA ILE A 19 -0.98 3.53 7.97
C ILE A 19 -2.27 3.43 7.15
N ASP A 20 -2.67 4.55 6.54
CA ASP A 20 -3.73 4.62 5.54
C ASP A 20 -3.26 5.46 4.36
N LYS A 21 -2.78 4.79 3.31
CA LYS A 21 -2.31 5.42 2.09
C LYS A 21 -2.89 4.72 0.88
N ARG A 22 -3.34 5.48 -0.11
CA ARG A 22 -3.59 4.95 -1.46
C ARG A 22 -2.32 5.11 -2.29
N TYR A 23 -1.85 4.02 -2.87
CA TYR A 23 -0.67 3.98 -3.72
C TYR A 23 -0.94 3.13 -4.96
N LEU A 24 -0.73 3.70 -6.15
CA LEU A 24 -0.98 3.04 -7.45
C LEU A 24 -2.38 2.38 -7.54
N GLY A 25 -3.40 3.03 -6.98
CA GLY A 25 -4.78 2.52 -6.95
C GLY A 25 -5.05 1.45 -5.87
N VAL A 26 -4.03 0.98 -5.16
CA VAL A 26 -4.14 0.02 -4.06
C VAL A 26 -4.15 0.74 -2.71
N ARG A 27 -5.02 0.33 -1.78
CA ARG A 27 -5.04 0.87 -0.42
C ARG A 27 -4.08 0.07 0.47
N ILE A 28 -3.10 0.77 1.04
CA ILE A 28 -2.22 0.29 2.12
C ILE A 28 -2.89 0.70 3.44
N GLY A 29 -3.66 -0.22 4.03
CA GLY A 29 -4.35 -0.03 5.30
C GLY A 29 -3.81 -0.98 6.36
N LEU A 30 -2.95 -0.50 7.26
CA LEU A 30 -2.22 -1.35 8.22
C LEU A 30 -2.19 -0.74 9.61
N ARG A 31 -2.58 -1.53 10.62
CA ARG A 31 -2.35 -1.22 12.03
C ARG A 31 -0.95 -1.69 12.40
N VAL A 32 -0.04 -0.74 12.64
CA VAL A 32 1.37 -1.04 12.95
C VAL A 32 1.68 -0.98 14.45
N GLY A 33 0.76 -0.47 15.27
CA GLY A 33 0.86 -0.54 16.73
C GLY A 33 1.74 0.54 17.34
N ALA A 34 2.33 0.27 18.50
CA ALA A 34 3.20 1.20 19.21
C ALA A 34 4.65 1.08 18.70
N ILE A 35 4.87 1.55 17.48
CA ILE A 35 6.21 1.66 16.88
C ILE A 35 6.59 3.14 16.74
N THR A 36 7.88 3.41 16.50
CA THR A 36 8.31 4.79 16.22
C THR A 36 7.80 5.25 14.86
N GLN A 37 7.81 6.57 14.64
CA GLN A 37 7.40 7.09 13.35
C GLN A 37 8.36 6.66 12.23
N GLU A 38 9.68 6.59 12.47
CA GLU A 38 10.63 6.11 11.44
C GLU A 38 10.33 4.66 11.05
N GLN A 39 9.98 3.81 12.02
CA GLN A 39 9.61 2.42 11.76
C GLN A 39 8.31 2.32 10.95
N ALA A 40 7.34 3.20 11.21
CA ALA A 40 6.12 3.26 10.43
C ALA A 40 6.38 3.74 8.98
N GLU A 41 7.31 4.68 8.81
CA GLU A 41 7.75 5.16 7.49
C GLU A 41 8.51 4.08 6.70
N GLU A 42 9.39 3.33 7.37
CA GLU A 42 10.07 2.18 6.77
C GLU A 42 9.05 1.11 6.35
N ARG A 43 8.09 0.78 7.22
CA ARG A 43 7.05 -0.20 6.90
C ARG A 43 6.22 0.25 5.70
N LEU A 44 5.87 1.53 5.63
CA LEU A 44 5.15 2.07 4.48
C LEU A 44 5.98 1.96 3.19
N ARG A 45 7.29 2.23 3.22
CA ARG A 45 8.18 2.05 2.06
C ARG A 45 8.23 0.61 1.59
N VAL A 46 8.34 -0.36 2.49
CA VAL A 46 8.33 -1.79 2.16
C VAL A 46 7.03 -2.21 1.46
N GLU A 47 5.88 -1.76 1.96
CA GLU A 47 4.58 -2.11 1.37
C GLU A 47 4.37 -1.44 0.00
N MET A 48 4.88 -0.22 -0.19
CA MET A 48 4.87 0.45 -1.50
C MET A 48 5.72 -0.32 -2.52
N ALA A 49 6.95 -0.70 -2.15
CA ALA A 49 7.84 -1.49 -3.01
C ALA A 49 7.23 -2.86 -3.36
N ARG A 50 6.51 -3.47 -2.42
CA ARG A 50 5.77 -4.72 -2.68
C ARG A 50 4.66 -4.53 -3.72
N ILE A 51 3.93 -3.43 -3.67
CA ILE A 51 2.87 -3.13 -4.65
C ILE A 51 3.47 -2.91 -6.03
N GLU A 52 4.58 -2.17 -6.13
CA GLU A 52 5.31 -1.98 -7.39
C GLU A 52 5.73 -3.32 -7.98
N TYR A 53 6.38 -4.16 -7.17
CA TYR A 53 6.81 -5.49 -7.59
C TYR A 53 5.62 -6.35 -8.08
N GLU A 54 4.51 -6.36 -7.36
CA GLU A 54 3.31 -7.11 -7.77
C GLU A 54 2.69 -6.57 -9.06
N GLN A 55 2.74 -5.25 -9.27
CA GLN A 55 2.25 -4.64 -10.50
C GLN A 55 3.12 -4.98 -11.70
N GLU A 56 4.45 -4.87 -11.56
CA GLU A 56 5.41 -5.29 -12.58
C GLU A 56 5.27 -6.78 -12.89
N ARG A 57 5.18 -7.62 -11.86
CA ARG A 57 5.01 -9.06 -12.02
C ARG A 57 3.74 -9.40 -12.81
N LYS A 58 2.63 -8.69 -12.55
CA LYS A 58 1.39 -8.85 -13.33
C LYS A 58 1.53 -8.35 -14.77
N ALA A 59 2.21 -7.23 -14.99
CA ALA A 59 2.44 -6.70 -16.33
C ALA A 59 3.25 -7.67 -17.20
N HIS A 60 4.17 -8.44 -16.60
CA HIS A 60 4.98 -9.45 -17.28
C HIS A 60 4.37 -10.87 -17.25
N ALA A 61 3.22 -11.07 -16.59
CA ALA A 61 2.57 -12.37 -16.55
C ALA A 61 1.95 -12.71 -17.91
N ARG A 62 1.89 -14.02 -18.24
CA ARG A 62 1.11 -14.47 -19.39
C ARG A 62 -0.36 -14.11 -19.19
N PRO A 63 -1.05 -13.59 -20.21
CA PRO A 63 -2.45 -13.24 -20.10
C PRO A 63 -3.28 -14.47 -19.74
N THR A 64 -4.18 -14.31 -18.78
CA THR A 64 -5.14 -15.35 -18.41
C THR A 64 -6.29 -15.39 -19.42
N PHE A 65 -7.10 -16.45 -19.37
CA PHE A 65 -8.33 -16.52 -20.17
C PHE A 65 -9.24 -15.31 -19.91
N ALA A 66 -9.36 -14.88 -18.65
CA ALA A 66 -10.16 -13.71 -18.28
C ALA A 66 -9.61 -12.42 -18.92
N ASP A 67 -8.29 -12.24 -18.94
CA ASP A 67 -7.65 -11.08 -19.59
C ASP A 67 -7.95 -11.08 -21.11
N CYS A 68 -7.87 -12.24 -21.76
CA CYS A 68 -8.19 -12.38 -23.17
C CYS A 68 -9.69 -12.15 -23.46
N ALA A 69 -10.57 -12.70 -22.64
CA ALA A 69 -12.01 -12.51 -22.76
C ALA A 69 -12.40 -11.03 -22.58
N ALA A 70 -11.80 -10.34 -21.61
CA ALA A 70 -12.01 -8.90 -21.42
C ALA A 70 -11.57 -8.08 -22.63
N ARG A 71 -10.46 -8.44 -23.29
CA ARG A 71 -10.01 -7.80 -24.54
C ARG A 71 -10.94 -8.07 -25.73
N TYR A 72 -11.58 -9.24 -25.78
CA TYR A 72 -12.51 -9.59 -26.85
C TYR A 72 -13.86 -8.87 -26.72
N MET A 73 -14.30 -8.64 -25.48
CA MET A 73 -15.60 -8.00 -25.18
C MET A 73 -15.55 -6.46 -25.18
N ALA A 74 -14.35 -5.87 -25.31
CA ALA A 74 -14.13 -4.41 -25.35
C ALA A 74 -14.20 -3.88 -26.78
#